data_AF-A0A8T4TKD0-F1
#
_entry.id   AF-A0A8T4TKD0-F1
#
_cell.length_a   1.000
_cell.length_b   1.000
_cell.length_c   1.000
_cell.angle_alpha   90.00
_cell.angle_beta   90.00
_cell.angle_gamma   90.00
#
_symmetry.space_group_name_H-M   'P 1'
#
loop_
_entity.id
_entity.type
_entity.pdbx_description
1 polymer ?
#
loop_
_entity_poly.entity_id
_entity_poly.type
_entity_poly.pdbx_seq_one_letter_code
_entity_poly.pdbx_strand_id
1 'polypeptide(L)'
;MNWILLSLIAMFFNFVVFILIRKLTKRMSSSVMSLYLFGISAIYLIITNLILEESYSMPKIAFLLLTTAGLAGSIVYLVLYKAISIAPNIGYPVAVFSLHIVITTIISALFLGTSLTLIKFIGVIIAAAGIISLILWK
;
A
#
# COMPACT_ATOMS: atom_id res chain seq x y z
N MET A 1 -14.02 -14.10 8.89
CA MET A 1 -13.79 -12.75 9.44
C MET A 1 -14.31 -11.69 8.48
N ASN A 2 -14.86 -10.58 8.98
CA ASN A 2 -15.32 -9.48 8.13
C ASN A 2 -14.10 -8.78 7.48
N TRP A 3 -14.08 -8.72 6.15
CA TRP A 3 -12.99 -8.08 5.39
C TRP A 3 -12.82 -6.60 5.76
N ILE A 4 -13.89 -5.91 6.17
CA ILE A 4 -13.83 -4.52 6.63
C ILE A 4 -12.96 -4.40 7.89
N LEU A 5 -13.16 -5.30 8.86
CA LEU A 5 -12.38 -5.30 10.10
C LEU A 5 -10.89 -5.56 9.81
N LEU A 6 -10.60 -6.50 8.91
CA LEU A 6 -9.24 -6.76 8.45
C LEU A 6 -8.60 -5.53 7.80
N SER A 7 -9.34 -4.79 6.96
CA SER A 7 -8.87 -3.55 6.37
C SER A 7 -8.60 -2.45 7.41
N LEU A 8 -9.43 -2.34 8.45
CA LEU A 8 -9.22 -1.39 9.55
C LEU A 8 -7.97 -1.72 10.37
N ILE A 9 -7.74 -3.00 10.65
CA ILE A 9 -6.52 -3.47 11.33
C ILE A 9 -5.30 -3.14 10.47
N ALA A 10 -5.34 -3.47 9.17
CA ALA A 10 -4.26 -3.16 8.24
C ALA A 10 -3.97 -1.65 8.16
N MET A 11 -5.02 -0.81 8.13
CA MET A 11 -4.90 0.65 8.17
C MET A 11 -4.16 1.12 9.42
N PHE A 12 -4.51 0.59 10.60
CA PHE A 12 -3.87 0.95 11.86
C PHE A 12 -2.37 0.61 11.86
N PHE A 13 -2.00 -0.61 11.44
CA PHE A 13 -0.59 -0.99 11.36
C PHE A 13 0.17 -0.16 10.31
N ASN A 14 -0.46 0.18 9.18
CA ASN A 14 0.17 1.01 8.15
C ASN A 14 0.44 2.44 8.67
N PHE A 15 -0.47 3.00 9.47
CA PHE A 15 -0.24 4.25 10.19
C PHE A 15 1.00 4.18 11.09
N VAL A 16 1.15 3.11 11.88
CA VAL A 16 2.32 2.90 12.74
C VAL A 16 3.61 2.87 11.91
N VAL A 17 3.61 2.13 10.80
CA VAL A 17 4.75 2.06 9.86
C VAL A 17 5.14 3.45 9.37
N PHE A 18 4.21 4.27 8.87
CA PHE A 18 4.53 5.59 8.33
C PHE A 18 5.08 6.57 9.38
N ILE A 19 4.58 6.51 10.63
CA ILE A 19 5.12 7.30 11.73
C ILE A 19 6.57 6.90 12.03
N LEU A 20 6.86 5.60 12.08
CA LEU A 20 8.21 5.09 12.30
C LEU A 20 9.15 5.45 11.15
N ILE A 21 8.71 5.28 9.90
CA ILE A 21 9.48 5.70 8.72
C ILE A 21 9.82 7.18 8.79
N ARG A 22 8.86 8.07 9.10
CA ARG A 22 9.16 9.51 9.24
C ARG A 22 10.25 9.78 10.27
N LYS A 23 10.25 9.10 11.41
CA LYS A 23 11.31 9.24 12.42
C LYS A 23 12.68 8.80 11.88
N LEU A 24 12.71 7.76 11.04
CA LEU A 24 13.93 7.19 10.47
C LEU A 24 14.45 7.96 9.24
N THR A 25 13.60 8.69 8.52
CA THR A 25 14.00 9.43 7.30
C THR A 25 15.13 10.44 7.50
N LYS A 26 15.36 10.91 8.74
CA LYS A 26 16.48 11.81 9.06
C LYS A 26 17.83 11.08 9.25
N ARG A 27 17.81 9.76 9.40
CA ARG A 27 18.97 8.94 9.78
C ARG A 27 19.41 7.96 8.69
N MET A 28 18.54 7.68 7.72
CA MET A 28 18.80 6.68 6.68
C MET A 28 18.04 7.00 5.41
N SER A 29 18.57 6.51 4.28
CA SER A 29 17.95 6.68 2.97
C SER A 29 16.71 5.80 2.80
N SER A 30 15.81 6.22 1.92
CA SER A 30 14.58 5.46 1.60
C SER A 30 14.88 4.04 1.12
N SER A 31 15.95 3.83 0.36
CA SER A 31 16.36 2.51 -0.13
C SER A 31 16.78 1.58 1.01
N VAL A 32 17.54 2.09 1.99
CA VAL A 32 17.94 1.29 3.16
C VAL A 32 16.73 0.94 4.01
N MET A 33 15.82 1.89 4.27
CA MET A 33 14.56 1.61 4.99
C MET A 33 13.73 0.53 4.31
N SER A 34 13.52 0.64 2.99
CA SER A 34 12.78 -0.36 2.22
C SER A 34 13.43 -1.74 2.29
N LEU A 35 14.76 -1.81 2.15
CA LEU A 35 15.49 -3.08 2.23
C LEU A 35 15.27 -3.79 3.57
N TYR A 36 15.38 -3.06 4.69
CA TYR A 36 15.14 -3.64 6.02
C TYR A 36 13.69 -4.07 6.21
N LEU A 37 12.72 -3.24 5.80
CA LEU A 37 11.30 -3.60 5.95
C LEU A 37 10.95 -4.85 5.14
N PHE A 38 11.28 -4.88 3.85
CA PHE A 38 10.98 -6.03 3.02
C PHE A 38 11.77 -7.27 3.41
N GLY A 39 13.05 -7.11 3.77
CA GLY A 39 13.88 -8.22 4.23
C GLY A 39 13.34 -8.87 5.51
N ILE A 40 13.02 -8.07 6.53
CA ILE A 40 12.45 -8.58 7.78
C ILE A 40 11.07 -9.20 7.54
N SER A 41 10.21 -8.56 6.75
CA SER A 41 8.89 -9.12 6.41
C SER A 41 8.99 -10.44 5.64
N ALA A 42 9.94 -10.58 4.72
CA ALA A 42 10.17 -11.84 4.01
C ALA A 42 10.57 -12.96 4.97
N ILE A 43 11.50 -12.71 5.89
CA ILE A 43 11.92 -13.68 6.91
C ILE A 43 10.73 -14.10 7.78
N TYR A 44 9.95 -13.13 8.27
CA TYR A 44 8.77 -13.40 9.08
C TYR A 44 7.74 -14.28 8.34
N LEU A 45 7.47 -13.98 7.06
CA LEU A 45 6.52 -14.73 6.25
C LEU A 45 7.03 -16.15 5.92
N ILE A 46 8.33 -16.32 5.67
CA ILE A 46 8.93 -17.64 5.48
C ILE A 46 8.73 -18.50 6.74
N ILE A 47 9.08 -17.97 7.91
CA ILE A 47 8.92 -18.67 9.20
C ILE A 47 7.45 -19.04 9.42
N THR A 48 6.54 -18.11 9.16
CA THR A 48 5.10 -18.33 9.35
C THR A 48 4.58 -19.43 8.41
N ASN A 49 4.96 -19.42 7.13
CA ASN A 49 4.54 -20.46 6.18
C ASN A 49 5.13 -21.83 6.51
N LEU A 50 6.35 -21.89 7.07
CA LEU A 50 6.94 -23.13 7.55
C LEU A 50 6.18 -23.70 8.76
N ILE A 51 5.76 -22.84 9.70
CA ILE A 51 4.96 -23.26 10.87
C ILE A 51 3.56 -23.72 10.46
N LEU A 52 2.97 -23.07 9.45
CA LEU A 52 1.64 -23.40 8.94
C LEU A 52 1.63 -24.56 7.94
N GLU A 53 2.81 -25.12 7.60
CA GLU A 53 2.97 -26.21 6.62
C GLU A 53 2.34 -25.92 5.25
N GLU A 54 2.35 -24.64 4.84
CA GLU A 54 1.77 -24.21 3.56
C GLU A 54 2.59 -24.74 2.38
N SER A 55 1.90 -25.18 1.33
CA SER A 55 2.56 -25.70 0.13
C SER A 55 3.13 -24.56 -0.73
N TYR A 56 4.40 -24.68 -1.11
CA TYR A 56 5.05 -23.76 -2.07
C TYR A 56 4.74 -24.08 -3.54
N SER A 57 3.77 -24.96 -3.81
CA SER A 57 3.37 -25.28 -5.18
C SER A 57 2.73 -24.06 -5.85
N MET A 58 3.45 -23.43 -6.77
CA MET A 58 3.01 -22.21 -7.43
C MET A 58 2.94 -22.39 -8.96
N PRO A 59 1.80 -22.07 -9.59
CA PRO A 59 1.71 -22.02 -11.05
C PRO A 59 2.68 -20.99 -11.65
N LYS A 60 3.26 -21.28 -12.82
CA LYS A 60 4.21 -20.37 -13.50
C LYS A 60 3.65 -18.96 -13.72
N ILE A 61 2.36 -18.86 -14.02
CA ILE A 61 1.68 -17.56 -14.18
C ILE A 61 1.61 -16.78 -12.87
N ALA A 62 1.34 -17.46 -11.75
CA ALA A 62 1.31 -16.83 -10.43
C ALA A 62 2.70 -16.32 -10.03
N PHE A 63 3.75 -17.08 -10.34
CA PHE A 63 5.13 -16.64 -10.13
C PHE A 63 5.42 -15.33 -10.89
N LEU A 64 5.12 -15.27 -12.20
CA LEU A 64 5.33 -14.07 -13.00
C LEU A 64 4.56 -12.85 -12.45
N LEU A 65 3.28 -13.03 -12.09
CA LEU A 65 2.45 -11.97 -11.55
C LEU A 65 2.96 -11.47 -10.19
N LEU A 66 3.36 -12.38 -9.30
CA LEU A 66 3.89 -12.03 -7.97
C LEU A 66 5.27 -11.36 -8.06
N THR A 67 6.15 -11.81 -8.96
CA THR A 67 7.43 -11.12 -9.22
C THR A 67 7.18 -9.70 -9.72
N THR A 68 6.25 -9.53 -10.67
CA THR A 68 5.89 -8.22 -11.20
C THR A 68 5.31 -7.31 -10.10
N ALA A 69 4.41 -7.85 -9.28
CA ALA A 69 3.81 -7.13 -8.15
C ALA A 69 4.86 -6.75 -7.09
N GLY A 70 5.81 -7.64 -6.79
CA GLY A 70 6.90 -7.37 -5.85
C GLY A 70 7.84 -6.27 -6.32
N LEU A 71 8.20 -6.26 -7.61
CA LEU A 71 9.00 -5.20 -8.21
C LEU A 71 8.27 -3.86 -8.21
N ALA A 72 7.01 -3.83 -8.65
CA ALA A 72 6.18 -2.63 -8.62
C ALA A 72 6.02 -2.09 -7.18
N GLY A 73 5.73 -2.98 -6.22
CA GLY A 73 5.62 -2.64 -4.81
C GLY A 73 6.91 -2.04 -4.24
N SER A 74 8.06 -2.61 -4.57
CA SER A 74 9.36 -2.09 -4.12
C SER A 74 9.59 -0.65 -4.59
N ILE A 75 9.24 -0.34 -5.84
CA ILE A 75 9.32 1.02 -6.40
C ILE A 75 8.36 1.96 -5.67
N VAL A 76 7.11 1.54 -5.45
CA VAL A 76 6.09 2.32 -4.74
C VAL A 76 6.61 2.78 -3.38
N TYR A 77 7.12 1.85 -2.56
CA TYR A 77 7.57 2.20 -1.20
C TYR A 77 8.87 3.01 -1.20
N LEU A 78 9.79 2.78 -2.14
CA LEU A 78 10.99 3.61 -2.29
C LEU A 78 10.63 5.07 -2.56
N VAL A 79 9.71 5.31 -3.51
CA VAL A 79 9.28 6.66 -3.89
C VAL A 79 8.42 7.28 -2.79
N LEU A 80 7.50 6.52 -2.19
CA LEU A 80 6.64 7.01 -1.11
C LEU A 80 7.44 7.42 0.13
N TYR A 81 8.44 6.64 0.56
CA TYR A 81 9.27 7.00 1.70
C TYR A 81 10.12 8.24 1.42
N LYS A 82 10.55 8.44 0.18
CA LYS A 82 11.19 9.69 -0.25
C LYS A 82 10.21 10.87 -0.22
N ALA A 83 8.95 10.68 -0.62
CA ALA A 83 7.93 11.73 -0.50
C ALA A 83 7.65 12.06 0.99
N ILE A 84 7.60 11.05 1.85
CA ILE A 84 7.43 11.21 3.30
C ILE A 84 8.61 11.95 3.94
N SER A 85 9.85 11.80 3.44
CA SER A 85 11.01 12.50 3.99
C SER A 85 10.99 14.00 3.70
N ILE A 86 10.54 14.40 2.52
CA ILE A 86 10.54 15.81 2.08
C ILE A 86 9.25 16.57 2.43
N ALA A 87 8.14 15.87 2.65
CA ALA A 87 6.87 16.52 2.96
C ALA A 87 6.89 17.24 4.33
N PRO A 88 6.21 18.38 4.47
CA PRO A 88 6.10 19.09 5.74
C PRO A 88 5.25 18.33 6.77
N ASN A 89 4.24 17.60 6.29
CA ASN A 89 3.40 16.71 7.08
C ASN A 89 3.28 15.37 6.34
N ILE A 90 3.42 14.26 7.07
CA ILE A 90 3.38 12.90 6.53
C ILE A 90 2.02 12.51 5.97
N GLY A 91 0.96 13.14 6.46
CA GLY A 91 -0.41 12.89 6.03
C GLY A 91 -0.61 13.26 4.55
N TYR A 92 0.10 14.26 4.04
CA TYR A 92 -0.06 14.69 2.64
C TYR A 92 0.41 13.63 1.62
N PRO A 93 1.67 13.14 1.63
CA PRO A 93 2.09 12.12 0.68
C PRO A 93 1.31 10.81 0.85
N VAL A 94 0.89 10.46 2.08
CA VAL A 94 0.05 9.27 2.33
C VAL A 94 -1.36 9.45 1.76
N ALA A 95 -1.95 10.65 1.89
CA ALA A 95 -3.25 10.97 1.30
C ALA A 95 -3.19 10.99 -0.23
N VAL A 96 -2.17 11.62 -0.84
CA VAL A 96 -1.95 11.54 -2.29
C VAL A 96 -1.83 10.08 -2.72
N PHE A 97 -1.04 9.29 -2.00
CA PHE A 97 -0.85 7.88 -2.31
C PHE A 97 -2.17 7.10 -2.27
N SER A 98 -3.08 7.39 -1.34
CA SER A 98 -4.37 6.70 -1.26
C SER A 98 -5.32 6.98 -2.43
N LEU A 99 -5.05 7.99 -3.27
CA LEU A 99 -5.80 8.23 -4.52
C LEU A 99 -5.71 7.05 -5.51
N HIS A 100 -4.76 6.12 -5.34
CA HIS A 100 -4.74 4.88 -6.14
C HIS A 100 -6.06 4.10 -6.02
N ILE A 101 -6.85 4.28 -4.95
CA ILE A 101 -8.18 3.67 -4.81
C ILE A 101 -9.12 4.01 -5.97
N VAL A 102 -9.00 5.21 -6.55
CA VAL A 102 -9.80 5.63 -7.70
C VAL A 102 -9.49 4.75 -8.90
N ILE A 103 -8.19 4.62 -9.21
CA ILE A 103 -7.69 3.82 -10.31
C ILE A 103 -8.04 2.35 -10.09
N THR A 104 -7.76 1.81 -8.90
CA THR A 104 -8.06 0.41 -8.55
C THR A 104 -9.55 0.11 -8.68
N THR A 105 -10.43 1.02 -8.25
CA THR A 105 -11.89 0.80 -8.34
C THR A 105 -12.36 0.78 -9.80
N ILE A 106 -11.87 1.70 -10.63
CA ILE A 106 -12.19 1.75 -12.06
C ILE A 106 -11.67 0.49 -12.78
N ILE A 107 -10.41 0.13 -12.57
CA ILE A 107 -9.80 -1.06 -13.18
C ILE A 107 -10.50 -2.33 -12.72
N SER A 108 -10.87 -2.43 -11.44
CA SER A 108 -11.64 -3.56 -10.91
C SER A 108 -13.00 -3.69 -11.58
N ALA A 109 -13.65 -2.58 -11.91
CA ALA A 109 -14.93 -2.60 -12.61
C ALA A 109 -14.77 -3.04 -14.08
N LEU A 110 -13.74 -2.56 -14.76
CA LEU A 110 -13.51 -2.82 -16.18
C LEU A 110 -12.93 -4.21 -16.46
N PHE A 111 -12.00 -4.68 -15.62
CA PHE A 111 -11.20 -5.87 -15.92
C PHE A 111 -11.42 -7.04 -14.96
N LEU A 112 -11.95 -6.80 -13.75
CA LEU A 112 -12.15 -7.85 -12.73
C LEU A 112 -13.63 -8.23 -12.55
N GLY A 113 -14.51 -7.74 -13.42
CA GLY A 113 -15.94 -8.10 -13.43
C GLY A 113 -16.74 -7.60 -12.24
N THR A 114 -16.23 -6.63 -11.48
CA THR A 114 -16.95 -6.09 -10.32
C THR A 114 -17.99 -5.05 -10.71
N SER A 115 -19.17 -5.08 -10.06
CA SER A 115 -20.23 -4.10 -10.35
C SER A 115 -19.97 -2.75 -9.68
N LEU A 116 -19.70 -1.75 -10.52
CA LEU A 116 -19.55 -0.36 -10.12
C LEU A 116 -20.89 0.36 -10.27
N THR A 117 -21.62 0.50 -9.16
CA THR A 117 -22.85 1.29 -9.13
C THR A 117 -22.53 2.77 -9.09
N LEU A 118 -23.48 3.61 -9.54
CA LEU A 118 -23.34 5.07 -9.51
C LEU A 118 -23.01 5.59 -8.10
N ILE A 119 -23.63 5.02 -7.06
CA ILE A 119 -23.39 5.39 -5.65
C ILE A 119 -21.93 5.10 -5.25
N LYS A 120 -21.39 3.93 -5.61
CA LYS A 120 -19.99 3.58 -5.33
C LYS A 120 -19.03 4.52 -6.06
N PHE A 121 -19.34 4.83 -7.33
CA PHE A 121 -18.54 5.75 -8.13
C PHE A 121 -18.52 7.16 -7.53
N ILE A 122 -19.68 7.70 -7.15
CA ILE A 122 -19.76 8.99 -6.44
C ILE A 122 -18.95 8.97 -5.15
N GLY A 123 -19.02 7.89 -4.37
CA GLY A 123 -18.21 7.72 -3.16
C GLY A 123 -16.71 7.83 -3.40
N VAL A 124 -16.22 7.21 -4.49
CA VAL A 124 -14.81 7.30 -4.90
C VAL A 124 -14.42 8.73 -5.28
N ILE A 125 -15.27 9.44 -6.04
CA ILE A 125 -15.01 10.83 -6.43
C ILE A 125 -15.00 11.76 -5.22
N ILE A 126 -15.93 11.60 -4.29
CA ILE A 126 -15.97 12.39 -3.04
C ILE A 126 -14.71 12.14 -2.21
N ALA A 127 -14.29 10.88 -2.05
CA ALA A 127 -13.06 10.55 -1.32
C ALA A 127 -11.83 11.21 -1.96
N ALA A 128 -11.73 11.15 -3.30
CA ALA A 128 -10.64 11.80 -4.03
C ALA A 128 -10.66 13.33 -3.88
N ALA A 129 -11.84 13.96 -4.00
CA ALA A 129 -12.01 15.39 -3.81
C ALA A 129 -11.63 15.85 -2.39
N GLY A 130 -11.97 15.07 -1.37
CA GLY A 130 -11.58 15.33 0.01
C GLY A 130 -10.07 15.31 0.20
N ILE A 131 -9.38 14.32 -0.38
CA ILE A 131 -7.92 14.24 -0.37
C ILE A 131 -7.29 15.43 -1.10
N ILE A 132 -7.78 15.78 -2.29
CA ILE A 132 -7.26 16.91 -3.07
C ILE A 132 -7.41 18.22 -2.28
N SER A 133 -8.58 18.42 -1.65
CA SER A 133 -8.84 19.60 -0.81
C SER A 133 -7.86 19.72 0.35
N LEU A 134 -7.51 18.59 1.01
CA LEU A 134 -6.53 18.55 2.08
C LEU A 134 -5.13 19.04 1.64
N ILE A 135 -4.79 18.83 0.36
CA ILE A 135 -3.46 19.16 -0.19
C ILE A 135 -3.42 20.58 -0.73
N LEU A 136 -4.53 21.06 -1.33
CA LEU A 136 -4.62 22.40 -1.92
C LEU A 136 -4.72 23.52 -0.87
N TRP A 137 -5.15 23.21 0.35
CA TRP A 137 -5.31 24.18 1.44
C TRP A 137 -3.99 24.50 2.17
N LYS A 138 -2.90 24.59 1.39
CA LYS A 138 -1.52 24.73 1.84
C LYS A 138 -0.89 26.03 1.39
#